data_AF-A0A2V5PKM0-F1
#
_entry.id   AF-A0A2V5PKM0-F1
#
_cell.length_a   1.000
_cell.length_b   1.000
_cell.length_c   1.000
_cell.angle_alpha   90.00
_cell.angle_beta   90.00
_cell.angle_gamma   90.00
#
_symmetry.space_group_name_H-M   'P 1'
#
loop_
_entity.id
_entity.type
_entity.pdbx_description
1 polymer ?
#
loop_
_entity_poly.entity_id
_entity_poly.type
_entity_poly.pdbx_seq_one_letter_code
_entity_poly.pdbx_strand_id
1 'polypeptide(L)' 'NVDDDPALQQRFGIRGIPTLLFFSGGQVRDQIVGAAAKKVIVEKLENLLASAASSAAPL' A
#
# COMPACT_ATOMS: atom_id res chain seq x y z
N ASN A 1 8.04 3.84 15.10
CA ASN A 1 7.90 4.71 13.92
C ASN A 1 8.89 4.25 12.85
N VAL A 2 8.76 4.65 11.58
CA VAL A 2 9.79 4.38 10.56
C VAL A 2 11.15 4.97 10.96
N ASP A 3 11.15 6.07 11.73
CA ASP A 3 12.36 6.69 12.26
C ASP A 3 13.04 5.86 13.36
N ASP A 4 12.26 5.06 14.11
CA ASP A 4 12.76 4.21 15.19
C ASP A 4 13.15 2.80 14.72
N ASP A 5 12.68 2.42 13.52
CA ASP A 5 12.83 1.07 12.96
C ASP A 5 13.37 1.13 11.52
N PRO A 6 14.71 1.23 11.36
CA PRO A 6 15.34 1.24 10.05
C PRO A 6 15.17 -0.08 9.30
N ALA A 7 14.92 -1.20 9.99
CA ALA A 7 14.61 -2.47 9.34
C ALA A 7 13.24 -2.41 8.64
N LEU A 8 12.26 -1.71 9.22
CA LEU A 8 10.97 -1.44 8.58
C LEU A 8 11.12 -0.59 7.32
N GLN A 9 11.95 0.47 7.35
CA GLN A 9 12.24 1.27 6.17
C GLN A 9 12.85 0.43 5.05
N GLN A 10 13.85 -0.39 5.36
CA GLN A 10 14.49 -1.26 4.37
C GLN A 10 13.53 -2.32 3.82
N ARG A 11 12.76 -2.97 4.70
CA ARG A 11 11.83 -4.04 4.32
C ARG A 11 10.77 -3.58 3.32
N PHE A 12 10.25 -2.37 3.49
CA PHE A 12 9.21 -1.82 2.62
C PHE A 12 9.71 -0.74 1.65
N GLY A 13 11.03 -0.53 1.57
CA GLY A 13 11.64 0.43 0.67
C GLY A 13 11.18 1.88 0.89
N ILE A 14 10.89 2.27 2.12
CA ILE A 14 10.41 3.63 2.44
C ILE A 14 11.58 4.61 2.26
N ARG A 15 11.51 5.44 1.21
CA ARG A 15 12.53 6.44 0.83
C ARG A 15 12.13 7.88 1.10
N GLY A 16 10.88 8.11 1.51
CA GLY A 16 10.33 9.43 1.80
C GLY A 16 9.04 9.32 2.59
N ILE A 17 8.74 10.33 3.40
CA ILE A 17 7.59 10.37 4.30
C ILE A 17 6.73 11.60 3.90
N PRO A 18 5.39 11.49 3.82
CA PRO A 18 4.56 10.32 4.08
C PRO A 18 4.62 9.28 2.96
N THR A 19 4.51 7.98 3.30
CA THR A 19 4.33 6.88 2.34
C THR A 19 3.14 6.02 2.79
N LEU A 20 2.25 5.67 1.86
CA LEU A 20 1.13 4.77 2.08
C LEU A 20 1.40 3.46 1.34
N LEU A 21 1.25 2.32 2.01
CA LEU A 21 1.38 0.98 1.44
C LEU A 21 0.02 0.29 1.47
N PHE A 22 -0.39 -0.30 0.36
CA PHE A 22 -1.63 -1.06 0.23
C PHE A 22 -1.32 -2.55 0.26
N PHE A 23 -1.91 -3.27 1.21
CA PHE A 23 -1.70 -4.70 1.38
C PHE A 23 -2.95 -5.50 1.00
N SER A 24 -2.76 -6.64 0.33
CA SER A 24 -3.81 -7.65 0.12
C SER A 24 -3.20 -9.04 0.07
N GLY A 25 -3.76 -9.98 0.84
CA GLY A 25 -3.23 -11.34 0.96
C GLY A 25 -1.83 -11.41 1.58
N GLY A 26 -1.49 -10.47 2.48
CA GLY A 26 -0.17 -10.40 3.13
C GLY A 26 0.96 -9.86 2.23
N GLN A 27 0.63 -9.42 1.01
CA GLN A 27 1.59 -8.85 0.07
C GLN A 27 1.26 -7.38 -0.23
N VAL A 28 2.29 -6.57 -0.49
CA VAL A 28 2.13 -5.19 -0.96
C VAL A 28 1.60 -5.24 -2.39
N ARG A 29 0.44 -4.65 -2.62
CA ARG A 29 -0.17 -4.54 -3.96
C ARG A 29 0.16 -3.22 -4.64
N ASP A 30 0.32 -2.15 -3.86
CA ASP A 30 0.62 -0.82 -4.38
C ASP A 30 1.17 0.07 -3.26
N GLN A 31 1.71 1.23 -3.64
CA GLN A 31 2.15 2.28 -2.72
C GLN A 31 1.93 3.68 -3.29
N ILE A 32 1.93 4.66 -2.39
CA ILE A 32 1.99 6.10 -2.70
C ILE A 32 3.14 6.66 -1.89
N VAL A 33 4.09 7.32 -2.56
CA VAL A 33 5.18 8.05 -1.92
C VAL A 33 4.87 9.54 -2.01
N GLY A 34 4.94 10.23 -0.87
CA GLY A 34 4.60 11.63 -0.73
C GLY A 34 3.12 11.87 -0.39
N ALA A 35 2.78 13.14 -0.22
CA ALA A 35 1.41 13.53 0.06
C ALA A 35 0.53 13.35 -1.18
N ALA A 36 -0.62 12.71 -1.01
CA ALA A 36 -1.63 12.57 -2.04
C ALA A 36 -2.97 13.12 -1.56
N ALA A 37 -3.74 13.70 -2.48
CA ALA A 37 -5.10 14.16 -2.18
C ALA A 37 -6.02 12.97 -1.90
N LYS A 38 -7.05 13.18 -1.07
CA LYS A 38 -8.05 12.16 -0.72
C LYS A 38 -8.59 11.43 -1.96
N LYS A 39 -8.90 12.16 -3.03
CA LYS A 39 -9.42 11.59 -4.27
C LYS A 39 -8.50 10.51 -4.86
N VAL A 40 -7.19 10.78 -4.89
CA VAL A 40 -6.18 9.85 -5.43
C VAL A 40 -6.09 8.58 -4.59
N ILE A 41 -6.16 8.73 -3.26
CA ILE A 41 -6.12 7.59 -2.34
C ILE A 41 -7.35 6.71 -2.51
N VAL A 42 -8.54 7.32 -2.60
CA VAL A 42 -9.81 6.60 -2.82
C VAL A 42 -9.80 5.86 -4.15
N GLU A 43 -9.40 6.53 -5.23
CA GLU A 43 -9.35 5.93 -6.57
C GLU A 43 -8.39 4.73 -6.63
N LYS A 44 -7.19 4.84 -6.03
CA LYS A 44 -6.26 3.70 -5.90
C LYS A 44 -6.89 2.55 -5.11
N LEU A 45 -7.55 2.85 -3.99
CA LEU A 45 -8.17 1.82 -3.17
C LEU A 45 -9.29 1.08 -3.93
N GLU A 46 -10.15 1.81 -4.62
CA GLU A 46 -11.24 1.24 -5.44
C GLU A 46 -10.68 0.34 -6.55
N ASN A 47 -9.65 0.78 -7.26
CA ASN A 47 -8.98 -0.02 -8.29
C ASN A 47 -8.39 -1.33 -7.73
N LEU A 48 -7.78 -1.26 -6.54
CA LEU A 48 -7.21 -2.44 -5.88
C LEU A 48 -8.29 -3.41 -5.39
N LEU A 49 -9.42 -2.90 -4.91
CA LEU A 49 -10.56 -3.72 -4.49
C LEU A 49 -11.23 -4.43 -5.69
N ALA A 50 -11.40 -3.72 -6.81
CA ALA A 50 -11.90 -4.31 -8.05
C ALA A 50 -10.97 -5.42 -8.56
N SER A 51 -9.65 -5.23 -8.44
CA SER A 51 -8.66 -6.25 -8.83
C SER A 51 -8.62 -7.45 -7.86
N ALA A 52 -8.81 -7.24 -6.55
CA ALA A 52 -8.77 -8.29 -5.54
C ALA A 52 -9.94 -9.30 -5.64
N ALA A 53 -11.13 -8.83 -6.06
CA ALA A 53 -12.33 -9.65 -6.21
C ALA A 53 -12.19 -10.78 -7.25
N SER A 54 -11.19 -10.71 -8.14
CA SER A 54 -10.91 -11.74 -9.16
C SER A 54 -10.09 -12.94 -8.63
N SER A 55 -9.61 -12.91 -7.38
CA SER A 55 -8.66 -13.92 -6.85
C SER A 55 -9.16 -14.76 -5.67
N ALA A 56 -10.41 -14.60 -5.24
CA ALA A 56 -11.02 -15.45 -4.22
C ALA A 56 -11.71 -16.66 -4.88
N ALA A 57 -10.92 -17.65 -5.31
CA ALA A 57 -11.44 -18.96 -5.67
C ALA A 57 -11.83 -19.72 -4.38
N PRO A 58 -13.05 -20.30 -4.32
CA PRO A 58 -13.48 -21.08 -3.17
C PRO A 58 -12.75 -22.43 -3.17
N LEU A 59 -12.21 -22.82 -2.02
CA LEU A 59 -11.95 -24.22 -1.67
C LEU A 59 -12.96 -24.63 -0.62
#